data_AF-A0A263HB71-F1
#
_entry.id   AF-A0A263HB71-F1
#
_cell.length_a   1.000
_cell.length_b   1.000
_cell.length_c   1.000
_cell.angle_alpha   90.00
_cell.angle_beta   90.00
_cell.angle_gamma   90.00
#
_symmetry.space_group_name_H-M   'P 1'
#
loop_
_entity.id
_entity.type
_entity.pdbx_description
1 polymer ?
#
loop_
_entity_poly.entity_id
_entity_poly.type
_entity_poly.pdbx_seq_one_letter_code
_entity_poly.pdbx_strand_id
1 'polypeptide(L)' 'MIGQNIKQLPPDVNNIVAIGNSVKVTKETGVAIGSRSISARDKGIKGYDPNTNQLITSNDKT' A
#
# COMPACT_ATOMS: atom_id res chain seq x y z
N MET A 1 -11.72 10.11 12.55
CA MET A 1 -11.13 9.98 11.20
C MET A 1 -10.97 11.38 10.62
N ILE A 2 -9.76 11.83 10.35
CA ILE A 2 -9.49 13.22 9.96
C ILE A 2 -9.69 13.40 8.43
N GLY A 3 -10.83 13.97 8.04
CA GLY A 3 -11.00 14.73 6.80
C GLY A 3 -11.16 13.96 5.48
N GLN A 4 -12.10 13.03 5.36
CA GLN A 4 -12.27 12.28 4.12
C GLN A 4 -13.71 12.05 3.68
N ASN A 5 -13.96 12.31 2.39
CA ASN A 5 -15.00 11.63 1.59
C ASN A 5 -14.54 10.18 1.32
N ILE A 6 -14.39 9.35 2.36
CA ILE A 6 -14.11 7.93 2.11
C ILE A 6 -15.41 7.30 1.63
N LYS A 7 -15.48 7.03 0.32
CA LYS A 7 -16.37 5.98 -0.19
C LYS A 7 -15.95 4.74 0.59
N GLN A 8 -16.79 4.30 1.52
CA GLN A 8 -16.59 3.22 2.49
C GLN A 8 -15.44 2.29 2.09
N LEU A 9 -14.43 2.13 2.96
CA LEU A 9 -13.31 1.22 2.68
C LEU A 9 -13.88 -0.11 2.15
N PRO A 10 -13.26 -0.72 1.13
CA PRO A 10 -13.62 -2.08 0.74
C PRO A 10 -13.65 -2.94 2.02
N PRO A 11 -14.69 -3.77 2.21
CA PRO A 11 -14.90 -4.51 3.46
C PRO A 11 -13.69 -5.40 3.84
N ASP A 12 -12.84 -5.71 2.87
CA ASP A 12 -11.68 -6.60 3.01
C ASP A 12 -10.34 -5.86 3.20
N VAL A 13 -10.35 -4.52 3.35
CA VAL A 13 -9.13 -3.71 3.53
C VAL A 13 -9.06 -3.21 4.97
N ASN A 14 -8.34 -3.96 5.82
CA ASN A 14 -8.22 -3.70 7.25
C ASN A 14 -6.87 -3.07 7.64
N ASN A 15 -6.84 -2.46 8.84
CA ASN A 15 -5.62 -1.94 9.48
C ASN A 15 -4.85 -0.87 8.68
N ILE A 16 -5.56 0.05 8.01
CA ILE A 16 -4.92 1.05 7.16
C ILE A 16 -4.79 2.42 7.83
N VAL A 17 -3.97 3.28 7.21
CA VAL A 17 -3.93 4.73 7.47
C VAL A 17 -4.13 5.50 6.18
N ALA A 18 -5.08 6.43 6.16
CA ALA A 18 -5.40 7.27 5.00
C ALA A 18 -5.58 8.75 5.40
N ILE A 19 -4.67 9.62 4.96
CA ILE A 19 -4.64 11.05 5.32
C ILE A 19 -4.55 11.90 4.04
N GLY A 20 -5.54 12.77 3.78
CA GLY A 20 -5.57 13.71 2.64
C GLY A 20 -6.69 13.47 1.63
N ASN A 21 -7.16 14.49 0.93
CA ASN A 21 -8.34 14.37 0.05
C ASN A 21 -8.19 13.30 -1.06
N SER A 22 -9.25 12.54 -1.34
CA SER A 22 -9.32 11.59 -2.46
C SER A 22 -8.22 10.50 -2.45
N VAL A 23 -7.81 10.05 -1.27
CA VAL A 23 -6.83 8.97 -1.08
C VAL A 23 -7.43 7.59 -1.41
N LYS A 24 -6.60 6.66 -1.89
CA LYS A 24 -6.97 5.26 -2.14
C LYS A 24 -5.97 4.29 -1.49
N VAL A 25 -6.46 3.36 -0.68
CA VAL A 25 -5.68 2.23 -0.16
C VAL A 25 -6.35 0.95 -0.63
N THR A 26 -5.60 0.06 -1.31
CA THR A 26 -6.16 -1.16 -1.92
C THR A 26 -5.69 -2.45 -1.27
N LYS A 27 -4.80 -2.37 -0.28
CA LYS A 27 -4.20 -3.51 0.42
C LYS A 27 -4.24 -3.30 1.93
N GLU A 28 -4.37 -4.40 2.68
CA GLU A 28 -4.33 -4.37 4.14
C GLU A 28 -3.02 -3.75 4.66
N THR A 29 -3.03 -3.20 5.86
CA THR A 29 -1.84 -2.60 6.52
C THR A 29 -1.19 -1.43 5.77
N GLY A 30 -1.80 -0.96 4.67
CA GLY A 30 -1.26 0.10 3.82
C GLY A 30 -1.43 1.50 4.42
N VAL A 31 -0.46 2.37 4.13
CA VAL A 31 -0.46 3.78 4.51
C VAL A 31 -0.45 4.66 3.26
N ALA A 32 -1.39 5.60 3.14
CA ALA A 32 -1.41 6.62 2.10
C ALA A 32 -1.56 8.02 2.71
N ILE A 33 -0.63 8.92 2.36
CA ILE A 33 -0.54 10.28 2.92
C ILE A 33 -0.45 11.28 1.76
N GLY A 34 -1.30 12.29 1.76
CA GLY A 34 -1.37 13.35 0.75
C GLY A 34 -2.60 13.26 -0.16
N SER A 35 -2.94 14.38 -0.81
CA SER A 35 -4.05 14.45 -1.75
C SER A 35 -3.81 13.50 -2.93
N ARG A 36 -4.80 12.65 -3.25
CA ARG A 36 -4.78 11.70 -4.39
C ARG A 36 -3.68 10.62 -4.29
N SER A 37 -3.08 10.43 -3.12
CA SER A 37 -2.11 9.35 -2.89
C SER A 37 -2.74 7.96 -2.98
N ILE A 38 -1.98 6.99 -3.49
CA ILE A 38 -2.42 5.61 -3.68
C ILE A 38 -1.43 4.64 -3.00
N SER A 39 -1.93 3.80 -2.09
CA SER A 39 -1.17 2.69 -1.52
C SER A 39 -1.74 1.36 -2.02
N ALA A 40 -0.91 0.60 -2.74
CA ALA A 40 -1.34 -0.59 -3.48
C ALA A 40 -0.39 -1.79 -3.43
N ARG A 41 0.73 -1.68 -2.72
CA ARG A 41 1.69 -2.78 -2.57
C ARG A 41 1.18 -3.76 -1.53
N ASP A 42 1.14 -5.04 -1.89
CA ASP A 42 0.75 -6.12 -0.99
C ASP A 42 1.92 -6.58 -0.11
N LYS A 43 1.61 -7.32 0.95
CA LYS A 43 2.63 -7.97 1.78
C LYS A 43 3.35 -9.07 0.98
N GLY A 44 4.65 -9.25 1.25
CA GLY A 44 5.44 -10.33 0.65
C GLY A 44 5.75 -10.16 -0.84
N ILE A 45 5.45 -9.00 -1.45
CA ILE A 45 5.93 -8.68 -2.80
C ILE A 45 7.45 -8.66 -2.81
N LYS A 46 8.05 -9.49 -3.67
CA LYS A 46 9.50 -9.61 -3.84
C LYS A 46 10.11 -8.27 -4.29
N GLY A 47 11.33 -8.00 -3.80
CA GLY A 47 12.15 -6.89 -4.28
C GLY A 47 12.63 -7.12 -5.71
N TYR A 48 13.07 -6.03 -6.36
CA TYR A 48 13.67 -6.06 -7.70
C TYR A 48 15.18 -5.87 -7.59
N ASP A 49 15.96 -6.69 -8.29
CA ASP A 49 17.40 -6.50 -8.45
C ASP A 49 17.71 -5.79 -9.79
N PRO A 50 18.22 -4.55 -9.76
CA PRO A 50 18.51 -3.79 -10.97
C PRO A 50 19.72 -4.30 -11.76
N ASN A 51 20.58 -5.16 -11.19
CA ASN A 51 21.74 -5.69 -11.90
C ASN A 51 21.36 -6.86 -12.82
N THR A 52 20.42 -7.69 -12.37
CA THR A 52 19.95 -8.86 -13.11
C THR A 52 18.65 -8.60 -13.86
N ASN A 53 17.99 -7.46 -13.59
CA ASN A 53 16.65 -7.13 -14.06
C ASN A 53 15.60 -8.19 -13.70
N GLN A 54 15.75 -8.83 -12.53
CA GLN A 54 14.90 -9.92 -12.08
C GLN A 54 14.34 -9.65 -10.68
N LEU A 55 13.28 -10.37 -10.33
CA LEU A 55 12.78 -10.40 -8.95
C LEU A 55 13.73 -11.19 -8.06
N ILE A 56 13.96 -10.68 -6.85
CA ILE A 56 14.76 -11.39 -5.84
C ILE A 56 14.01 -12.65 -5.43
N THR A 57 14.61 -13.82 -5.67
CA THR A 57 14.01 -15.13 -5.37
C THR A 57 14.37 -15.64 -3.98
N SER A 58 15.49 -15.17 -3.41
CA SER A 58 15.92 -15.48 -2.06
C SER A 58 14.98 -14.85 -1.04
N ASN A 59 14.47 -15.66 -0.11
CA ASN A 59 13.61 -15.22 0.99
C ASN A 59 14.42 -14.69 2.19
N ASP A 60 15.64 -14.19 1.96
CA ASP A 60 16.53 -13.82 3.04
C ASP A 60 15.99 -12.56 3.73
N LYS A 61 15.33 -12.79 4.87
CA LYS A 61 14.90 -11.74 5.79
C LYS A 61 16.08 -11.48 6.71
N THR A 62 17.01 -10.64 6.25
CA THR A 62 18.04 -10.07 7.13
C THR A 62 17.44 -9.02 8.02
#